data_AF-A0A1U9ZYD3-F1
#
_entry.id   AF-A0A1U9ZYD3-F1
#
_cell.length_a   1.000
_cell.length_b   1.000
_cell.length_c   1.000
_cell.angle_alpha   90.00
_cell.angle_beta   90.00
_cell.angle_gamma   90.00
#
_symmetry.space_group_name_H-M   'P 1'
#
loop_
_entity.id
_entity.type
_entity.pdbx_description
1 polymer ?
#
loop_
_entity_poly.entity_id
_entity_poly.type
_entity_poly.pdbx_seq_one_letter_code
_entity_poly.pdbx_strand_id
1 'polypeptide(L)'
;MSDTKKRITITVDPHLAGYAEHLVAAGKAESVSAAFNEAMAAKRQRDQHAMAKLRERAAQADPARVERMRRHIDAQAREAGFEVAAGE
;
A
#
# COMPACT_ATOMS: atom_id res chain seq x y z
N MET A 1 -22.48 19.87 4.78
CA MET A 1 -23.03 18.54 4.50
C MET A 1 -22.69 17.66 5.68
N SER A 2 -23.68 17.07 6.37
CA SER A 2 -23.44 16.34 7.63
C SER A 2 -22.46 15.19 7.39
N ASP A 3 -21.31 15.25 8.05
CA ASP A 3 -20.26 14.23 8.06
C ASP A 3 -20.73 13.01 8.87
N THR A 4 -21.81 12.38 8.39
CA THR A 4 -22.44 11.27 9.08
C THR A 4 -21.60 10.03 8.80
N LYS A 5 -20.88 9.56 9.83
CA LYS A 5 -20.12 8.32 9.79
C LYS A 5 -21.03 7.18 9.32
N LYS A 6 -20.65 6.50 8.23
CA LYS A 6 -21.38 5.34 7.71
C LYS A 6 -21.26 4.18 8.71
N ARG A 7 -22.39 3.67 9.20
CA ARG A 7 -22.40 2.46 10.03
C ARG A 7 -22.12 1.24 9.15
N ILE A 8 -21.12 0.47 9.53
CA ILE A 8 -20.77 -0.81 8.89
C ILE A 8 -20.66 -1.89 9.97
N THR A 9 -20.99 -3.13 9.61
CA THR A 9 -20.73 -4.30 10.43
C THR A 9 -19.59 -5.06 9.78
N ILE A 10 -18.54 -5.35 10.54
CA ILE A 10 -17.37 -6.08 10.08
C ILE A 10 -17.04 -7.18 11.09
N THR A 11 -16.54 -8.30 10.59
CA THR A 11 -15.90 -9.31 11.43
C THR A 11 -14.45 -8.93 11.60
N VAL A 12 -13.98 -8.89 12.84
CA VAL A 12 -12.60 -8.52 13.16
C VAL A 12 -11.94 -9.70 13.86
N ASP A 13 -10.65 -9.89 13.61
CA ASP A 13 -9.84 -10.83 14.35
C ASP A 13 -9.94 -10.59 15.88
N PRO A 14 -10.11 -11.63 16.70
CA PRO A 14 -10.31 -11.47 18.15
C PRO A 14 -9.17 -10.72 18.85
N HIS A 15 -7.92 -10.89 18.40
CA HIS A 15 -6.78 -10.20 18.99
C HIS A 15 -6.78 -8.70 18.66
N LEU A 16 -7.22 -8.34 17.45
CA LEU A 16 -7.36 -6.95 17.05
C LEU A 16 -8.51 -6.26 17.78
N ALA A 17 -9.62 -6.98 17.99
CA ALA A 17 -10.73 -6.48 18.81
C ALA A 17 -10.28 -6.22 20.26
N GLY A 18 -9.61 -7.18 20.89
CA GLY A 18 -9.07 -7.03 22.24
C GLY A 18 -8.04 -5.91 22.36
N TYR A 19 -7.19 -5.73 21.34
CA TYR A 19 -6.25 -4.61 21.31
C TYR A 19 -6.96 -3.25 21.21
N ALA A 20 -8.00 -3.14 20.37
CA ALA A 20 -8.78 -1.91 20.26
C ALA A 20 -9.50 -1.57 21.58
N GLU A 21 -10.04 -2.57 22.28
CA GLU A 21 -10.62 -2.40 23.61
C GLU A 21 -9.58 -1.94 24.63
N HIS A 22 -8.39 -2.53 24.62
CA HIS A 22 -7.28 -2.10 25.48
C HIS A 22 -6.87 -0.64 25.21
N LEU A 23 -6.85 -0.19 23.95
CA LEU A 23 -6.55 1.21 23.62
C LEU A 23 -7.60 2.16 24.20
N VAL A 24 -8.87 1.77 24.21
CA VAL A 24 -9.94 2.55 24.84
C VAL A 24 -9.78 2.57 26.35
N ALA A 25 -9.54 1.41 26.97
CA ALA A 25 -9.33 1.30 28.41
C ALA A 25 -8.12 2.13 28.89
N ALA A 26 -7.06 2.20 28.08
CA ALA A 26 -5.88 3.01 28.33
C ALA A 26 -6.08 4.52 28.07
N GLY A 27 -7.28 4.95 27.65
CA GLY A 27 -7.58 6.35 27.30
C GLY A 27 -6.88 6.84 26.03
N LYS A 28 -6.32 5.93 25.22
CA LYS A 28 -5.63 6.25 23.96
C LYS A 28 -6.59 6.42 22.78
N ALA A 29 -7.82 5.91 22.90
CA ALA A 29 -8.87 6.07 21.91
C ALA A 29 -10.22 6.32 22.61
N GLU A 30 -11.04 7.19 22.02
CA GLU A 30 -12.38 7.51 22.55
C GLU A 30 -13.38 6.35 22.42
N SER A 31 -13.17 5.47 21.43
CA SER A 31 -13.98 4.28 21.19
C SER A 31 -13.24 3.28 20.31
N VAL A 32 -13.73 2.04 20.29
CA VAL A 32 -13.23 0.99 19.39
C VAL A 32 -13.30 1.44 17.93
N SER A 33 -14.42 2.06 17.54
CA SER A 33 -14.59 2.63 16.21
C SER A 33 -13.59 3.75 15.89
N ALA A 34 -13.22 4.58 16.87
CA ALA A 34 -12.20 5.61 16.69
C ALA A 34 -10.82 4.98 16.43
N ALA A 35 -10.46 3.94 17.21
CA ALA A 35 -9.21 3.20 17.02
C ALA A 35 -9.11 2.57 15.61
N PHE A 36 -10.20 1.96 15.12
CA PHE A 36 -10.24 1.40 13.76
C PHE A 36 -10.14 2.49 12.68
N ASN A 37 -10.85 3.60 12.84
CA ASN A 37 -10.81 4.70 11.88
C ASN A 37 -9.40 5.32 11.80
N GLU A 38 -8.73 5.50 12.93
CA GLU A 38 -7.35 6.01 12.98
C GLU A 38 -6.38 5.04 12.29
N ALA A 39 -6.47 3.74 12.58
CA ALA A 39 -5.65 2.72 11.93
C ALA A 39 -5.83 2.71 10.40
N MET A 40 -7.08 2.81 9.93
CA MET A 40 -7.41 2.88 8.50
C MET A 40 -6.94 4.18 7.85
N ALA A 41 -7.04 5.32 8.55
CA ALA A 41 -6.53 6.59 8.08
C ALA A 41 -5.00 6.56 7.92
N ALA A 42 -4.30 6.00 8.92
CA ALA A 42 -2.85 5.83 8.87
C ALA A 42 -2.42 4.89 7.73
N LYS A 43 -3.15 3.79 7.49
CA LYS A 43 -2.92 2.92 6.34
C LYS A 43 -3.09 3.69 5.02
N ARG A 44 -4.19 4.41 4.87
CA ARG A 44 -4.47 5.21 3.66
C ARG A 44 -3.36 6.21 3.38
N GLN A 45 -2.88 6.91 4.39
CA GLN A 45 -1.77 7.87 4.25
C GLN A 45 -0.48 7.20 3.79
N ARG A 46 -0.12 6.04 4.38
CA ARG A 46 1.05 5.27 3.94
C ARG A 46 0.93 4.83 2.49
N ASP A 47 -0.23 4.31 2.10
CA ASP A 47 -0.50 3.86 0.74
C ASP A 47 -0.40 5.02 -0.26
N GLN A 48 -1.01 6.17 0.07
CA GLN A 48 -0.93 7.39 -0.75
C GLN A 48 0.50 7.88 -0.90
N HIS A 49 1.27 7.89 0.18
CA HIS A 49 2.67 8.33 0.15
C HIS A 49 3.55 7.37 -0.66
N ALA A 50 3.34 6.06 -0.55
CA ALA A 50 4.03 5.06 -1.36
C ALA A 50 3.72 5.24 -2.86
N MET A 51 2.44 5.45 -3.21
CA MET A 51 2.04 5.69 -4.59
C MET A 51 2.56 7.03 -5.12
N ALA A 52 2.60 8.07 -4.29
CA ALA A 52 3.16 9.37 -4.67
C ALA A 52 4.65 9.25 -5.01
N LYS A 53 5.44 8.55 -4.18
CA LYS A 53 6.85 8.28 -4.45
C LYS A 53 7.05 7.45 -5.72
N LEU A 54 6.21 6.45 -5.95
CA LEU A 54 6.26 5.65 -7.17
C LEU A 54 5.99 6.51 -8.41
N ARG A 55 4.98 7.37 -8.38
CA ARG A 55 4.64 8.29 -9.46
C ARG A 55 5.74 9.31 -9.71
N GLU A 56 6.34 9.87 -8.67
CA GLU A 56 7.46 10.80 -8.77
C GLU A 56 8.66 10.14 -9.46
N ARG A 57 9.02 8.92 -9.04
CA ARG A 57 10.10 8.14 -9.66
C ARG A 57 9.79 7.79 -11.11
N ALA A 58 8.54 7.42 -11.42
CA ALA A 58 8.11 7.15 -12.78
C ALA A 58 8.18 8.40 -13.68
N ALA A 59 7.82 9.58 -13.16
CA ALA A 59 7.89 10.84 -13.90
C ALA A 59 9.34 11.25 -14.22
N GLN A 60 10.30 10.85 -13.39
CA GLN A 60 11.74 11.08 -13.62
C GLN A 60 12.40 9.97 -14.45
N ALA A 61 11.69 8.88 -14.76
CA ALA A 61 12.25 7.79 -15.52
C ALA A 61 12.35 8.19 -17.00
N ASP A 62 13.54 8.01 -17.59
CA ASP A 62 13.74 8.10 -19.04
C ASP A 62 13.29 6.78 -19.69
N PRO A 63 12.19 6.78 -20.47
CA PRO A 63 11.68 5.56 -21.10
C PRO A 63 12.70 4.90 -22.01
N ALA A 64 13.53 5.69 -22.70
CA ALA A 64 14.55 5.16 -23.61
C ALA A 64 15.68 4.46 -22.84
N ARG A 65 16.04 4.96 -21.64
CA ARG A 65 17.01 4.30 -20.77
C ARG A 65 16.46 2.98 -20.22
N VAL A 66 15.20 2.95 -19.80
CA VAL A 66 14.53 1.73 -19.31
C VAL A 66 14.52 0.66 -20.40
N GLU A 67 14.17 1.03 -21.63
CA GLU A 67 14.14 0.12 -22.78
C GLU A 67 15.52 -0.45 -23.11
N ARG A 68 16.58 0.38 -23.10
CA ARG A 68 17.96 -0.10 -23.28
C ARG A 68 18.37 -1.08 -22.18
N MET A 69 18.04 -0.78 -20.94
CA MET A 69 18.38 -1.64 -19.80
C MET A 69 17.61 -2.97 -19.87
N ARG A 70 16.33 -2.94 -20.24
CA ARG A 70 15.53 -4.14 -20.46
C ARG A 70 16.14 -5.04 -21.53
N ARG A 71 16.49 -4.49 -22.71
CA ARG A 71 17.15 -5.26 -23.78
C ARG A 71 18.47 -5.88 -23.36
N HIS A 72 19.26 -5.17 -22.55
CA HIS A 72 20.51 -5.69 -22.03
C HIS A 72 20.29 -6.85 -21.05
N ILE A 73 19.34 -6.72 -20.12
CA ILE A 73 18.97 -7.78 -19.18
C ILE A 73 18.41 -9.00 -19.94
N ASP A 74 17.55 -8.78 -20.93
CA ASP A 74 17.00 -9.86 -21.75
C ASP A 74 18.11 -10.59 -22.55
N ALA A 75 19.13 -9.88 -23.02
CA ALA A 75 20.29 -10.50 -23.67
C ALA A 75 21.07 -11.38 -22.69
N GLN A 76 21.37 -10.86 -21.49
CA GLN A 76 22.06 -11.63 -20.43
C GLN A 76 21.26 -12.86 -19.97
N ALA A 77 19.93 -12.73 -19.87
CA ALA A 77 19.05 -13.83 -19.51
C ALA A 77 19.08 -14.95 -20.56
N ARG A 78 19.05 -14.60 -21.86
CA ARG A 78 19.18 -15.58 -22.96
C ARG A 78 20.55 -16.25 -22.96
N GLU A 79 21.63 -15.49 -22.74
CA GLU A 79 22.99 -16.03 -22.63
C GLU A 79 23.13 -17.02 -21.45
N ALA A 80 22.42 -16.77 -20.36
CA ALA A 80 22.33 -17.66 -19.21
C ALA A 80 21.33 -18.82 -19.39
N GLY A 81 20.67 -18.94 -20.54
CA GLY A 81 19.76 -20.04 -20.87
C GLY A 81 18.33 -19.89 -20.35
N PHE A 82 17.94 -18.70 -19.90
CA PHE A 82 16.55 -18.42 -19.53
C PHE A 82 15.72 -18.01 -20.74
N GLU A 83 14.49 -18.52 -20.84
CA GLU A 83 13.52 -18.03 -21.81
C GLU A 83 12.97 -16.67 -21.35
N VAL A 84 12.99 -15.69 -22.27
CA VAL A 84 12.53 -14.33 -22.00
C VAL A 84 11.34 -14.01 -22.89
N ALA A 85 10.24 -13.57 -22.30
CA ALA A 85 9.03 -13.23 -23.03
C ALA A 85 9.28 -12.09 -24.02
N ALA A 86 8.79 -12.23 -25.26
CA ALA A 86 8.79 -11.14 -26.24
C ALA A 86 7.83 -10.06 -25.74
N GLY A 87 8.37 -8.94 -25.24
CA GLY A 87 7.55 -7.78 -24.90
C GLY A 87 7.13 -7.05 -26.17
N GLU A 88 5.81 -6.94 -26.38
CA GLU A 88 5.21 -5.87 -27.19
C GLU A 88 5.45 -4.48 -26.56
#